data_AF-A0A8W8MAR7-F1
#
_entry.id   AF-A0A8W8MAR7-F1
#
_cell.length_a   1.000
_cell.length_b   1.000
_cell.length_c   1.000
_cell.angle_alpha   90.00
_cell.angle_beta   90.00
_cell.angle_gamma   90.00
#
_symmetry.space_group_name_H-M   'P 1'
#
loop_
_entity.id
_entity.type
_entity.pdbx_description
1 polymer ?
#
loop_
_entity_poly.entity_id
_entity_poly.type
_entity_poly.pdbx_seq_one_letter_code
_entity_poly.pdbx_strand_id
1 'polypeptide(L)'
;KKVLKPDGFAAAFDPAVSSYHKKIFKDATAQFYLPYSLFSCLPVSSMGPNEGLGIGWGYERRKQKIEEHGFRVVQVGEKDVNTIQEGIVFQK
;
A
#
# COMPACT_ATOMS: atom_id res chain seq x y z
N LYS A 1 -10.27 -0.28 11.37
CA LYS A 1 -10.22 0.23 12.78
C LYS A 1 -11.23 -0.42 13.71
N LYS A 2 -12.53 -0.48 13.36
CA LYS A 2 -13.59 -1.05 14.21
C LYS A 2 -13.39 -2.54 14.56
N VAL A 3 -12.86 -3.32 13.63
CA VAL A 3 -12.69 -4.78 13.76
C VAL A 3 -11.47 -5.22 14.59
N LEU A 4 -10.52 -4.32 14.83
CA LEU A 4 -9.31 -4.63 15.61
C LEU A 4 -9.57 -4.36 17.09
N LYS A 5 -9.20 -5.32 17.95
CA LYS A 5 -9.15 -5.14 19.40
C LYS A 5 -8.12 -4.05 19.77
N PRO A 6 -8.24 -3.41 20.94
CA PRO A 6 -7.15 -2.60 21.49
C PRO A 6 -5.83 -3.37 21.43
N ASP A 7 -4.74 -2.69 21.02
CA ASP A 7 -3.40 -3.25 20.80
C ASP A 7 -3.31 -4.38 19.76
N GLY A 8 -4.38 -4.63 19.01
CA GLY A 8 -4.43 -5.65 17.98
C GLY A 8 -3.59 -5.28 16.76
N PHE A 9 -3.02 -6.30 16.12
CA PHE A 9 -2.22 -6.17 14.92
C PHE A 9 -3.02 -6.51 13.66
N ALA A 10 -2.68 -5.87 12.55
CA ALA A 10 -3.09 -6.25 11.21
C ALA A 10 -1.91 -6.19 10.25
N ALA A 11 -2.04 -6.90 9.14
CA ALA A 11 -1.11 -6.85 8.03
C ALA A 11 -1.87 -6.52 6.75
N ALA A 12 -1.29 -5.67 5.91
CA ALA A 12 -1.77 -5.38 4.56
C ALA A 12 -0.71 -5.79 3.53
N PHE A 13 -1.15 -6.49 2.49
CA PHE A 13 -0.32 -6.92 1.37
C PHE A 13 -0.86 -6.33 0.08
N ASP A 14 0.00 -5.67 -0.69
CA ASP A 14 -0.35 -5.02 -1.95
C ASP A 14 0.96 -4.75 -2.72
N PRO A 15 0.97 -4.78 -4.07
CA PRO A 15 2.19 -4.76 -4.86
C PRO A 15 3.26 -3.75 -4.42
N ALA A 16 4.52 -4.16 -4.52
CA ALA A 16 5.71 -3.36 -4.19
C ALA A 16 6.00 -2.31 -5.28
N VAL A 17 5.06 -1.38 -5.49
CA VAL A 17 5.19 -0.27 -6.44
C VAL A 17 5.35 1.02 -5.65
N SER A 18 6.27 1.89 -6.04
CA SER A 18 6.43 3.19 -5.38
C SER A 18 5.37 4.19 -5.84
N SER A 19 4.97 5.07 -4.93
CA SER A 19 4.14 6.25 -5.24
C SER A 19 4.87 7.29 -6.10
N TYR A 20 6.21 7.20 -6.21
CA TYR A 20 7.02 8.17 -6.93
C TYR A 20 7.44 7.66 -8.31
N HIS A 21 6.97 8.33 -9.37
CA HIS A 21 7.25 7.96 -10.77
C HIS A 21 8.76 7.78 -11.09
N LYS A 22 9.64 8.57 -10.46
CA LYS A 22 11.11 8.46 -10.66
C LYS A 22 11.70 7.16 -10.11
N LYS A 23 11.03 6.49 -9.17
CA LYS A 23 11.48 5.23 -8.58
C LYS A 23 11.00 4.01 -9.38
N ILE A 24 10.05 4.17 -10.30
CA ILE A 24 9.37 3.03 -10.96
C ILE A 24 9.67 2.89 -12.46
N PHE A 25 10.33 3.86 -13.10
CA PHE A 25 10.53 3.86 -14.57
C PHE A 25 11.38 2.68 -15.09
N LYS A 26 12.26 2.11 -14.26
CA LYS A 26 13.09 0.94 -14.57
C LYS A 26 12.79 -0.26 -13.66
N ASP A 27 11.68 -0.19 -12.93
CA ASP A 27 11.29 -1.22 -11.98
C ASP A 27 10.43 -2.29 -12.69
N ALA A 28 10.91 -3.53 -12.71
CA ALA A 28 10.24 -4.63 -13.38
C ALA A 28 8.88 -4.97 -12.74
N THR A 29 8.76 -4.84 -11.42
CA THR A 29 7.52 -5.04 -10.68
C THR A 29 6.48 -4.00 -11.09
N ALA A 30 6.86 -2.73 -11.19
CA ALA A 30 5.98 -1.66 -11.66
C ALA A 30 5.59 -1.83 -13.14
N GLN A 31 6.51 -2.23 -14.01
CA GLN A 31 6.20 -2.51 -15.41
C GLN A 31 5.19 -3.65 -15.56
N PHE A 32 5.23 -4.65 -14.67
CA PHE A 32 4.25 -5.72 -14.63
C PHE A 32 2.89 -5.27 -14.08
N TYR A 33 2.86 -4.55 -12.95
CA TYR A 33 1.61 -4.23 -12.25
C TYR A 33 0.88 -2.98 -12.74
N LEU A 34 1.56 -1.96 -13.26
CA LEU A 34 0.90 -0.73 -13.71
C LEU A 34 -0.10 -0.96 -14.87
N PRO A 35 0.13 -1.87 -15.82
CA PRO A 35 -0.90 -2.27 -16.78
C PRO A 35 -2.17 -2.81 -16.10
N TYR A 36 -2.04 -3.69 -15.10
CA TYR A 36 -3.20 -4.17 -14.33
C TYR A 36 -3.92 -3.04 -13.58
N SER A 37 -3.17 -2.05 -13.10
CA SER A 37 -3.75 -0.83 -12.54
C SER A 37 -4.64 -0.13 -13.55
N LEU A 38 -4.13 0.13 -14.75
CA LEU A 38 -4.81 0.90 -15.78
C LEU A 38 -6.04 0.19 -16.34
N PHE A 39 -5.94 -1.13 -16.55
CA PHE A 39 -6.98 -1.89 -17.25
C PHE A 39 -7.96 -2.61 -16.31
N SER A 40 -7.68 -2.70 -15.00
CA SER A 40 -8.56 -3.39 -14.05
C SER A 40 -8.82 -2.58 -12.78
N CYS A 41 -7.81 -2.29 -11.98
CA CYS A 41 -8.02 -1.73 -10.64
C CYS A 41 -8.58 -0.29 -10.68
N LEU A 42 -8.01 0.57 -11.53
CA LEU A 42 -8.46 1.96 -11.68
C LEU A 42 -9.89 2.03 -12.25
N PRO A 43 -10.22 1.38 -13.37
CA PRO A 43 -11.59 1.41 -13.90
C PRO A 43 -12.61 0.98 -12.85
N VAL A 44 -12.39 -0.14 -12.17
CA VAL A 44 -13.34 -0.67 -11.17
C VAL A 44 -13.49 0.27 -9.98
N SER A 45 -12.38 0.78 -9.44
CA SER A 45 -12.44 1.67 -8.27
C SER A 45 -13.03 3.04 -8.60
N SER A 46 -12.90 3.52 -9.83
CA SER A 46 -13.40 4.83 -10.29
C SER A 46 -14.86 4.85 -10.72
N MET A 47 -15.60 3.72 -10.70
CA MET A 47 -17.03 3.69 -11.06
C MET A 47 -17.95 4.36 -10.02
N GLY A 48 -17.42 4.77 -8.87
CA GLY A 48 -18.18 5.42 -7.79
C GLY A 48 -17.40 6.57 -7.16
N PRO A 49 -17.92 7.17 -6.06
CA PRO A 49 -17.28 8.30 -5.37
C PRO A 49 -16.08 7.83 -4.51
N ASN A 50 -15.11 7.16 -5.13
CA ASN A 50 -13.91 6.64 -4.48
C ASN A 50 -12.65 7.37 -4.96
N GLU A 51 -11.56 7.25 -4.21
CA GLU A 51 -10.28 7.91 -4.53
C GLU A 51 -9.61 7.38 -5.82
N GLY A 52 -10.05 6.25 -6.39
CA GLY A 52 -9.52 5.75 -7.66
C GLY A 52 -8.00 5.55 -7.65
N LEU A 53 -7.46 4.87 -6.63
CA LEU A 53 -6.03 4.87 -6.33
C LEU A 53 -5.19 4.03 -7.28
N GLY A 54 -5.73 2.91 -7.76
CA GLY A 54 -4.98 1.94 -8.56
C GLY A 54 -3.81 1.31 -7.80
N ILE A 55 -3.01 0.51 -8.50
CA ILE A 55 -1.80 -0.12 -7.92
C ILE A 55 -0.67 0.92 -7.77
N GLY A 56 -0.66 1.96 -8.60
CA GLY A 56 0.33 3.05 -8.55
C GLY A 56 0.23 3.95 -7.32
N TRP A 57 -0.73 3.73 -6.42
CA TRP A 57 -0.84 4.49 -5.17
C TRP A 57 0.39 4.32 -4.28
N GLY A 58 0.94 3.11 -4.30
CA GLY A 58 2.27 2.76 -3.83
C GLY A 58 2.49 2.66 -2.32
N TYR A 59 3.61 2.02 -1.95
CA TYR A 59 3.92 1.68 -0.57
C TYR A 59 4.14 2.91 0.34
N GLU A 60 4.59 4.05 -0.21
CA GLU A 60 4.76 5.29 0.56
C GLU A 60 3.40 5.87 0.99
N ARG A 61 2.45 6.00 0.05
CA ARG A 61 1.09 6.45 0.37
C ARG A 61 0.35 5.46 1.26
N ARG A 62 0.61 4.15 1.12
CA ARG A 62 0.06 3.10 1.99
C ARG A 62 0.46 3.31 3.45
N LYS A 63 1.75 3.49 3.71
CA LYS A 63 2.28 3.78 5.05
C LYS A 63 1.61 5.03 5.63
N GLN A 64 1.61 6.13 4.87
CA GLN A 64 1.00 7.38 5.27
C GLN A 64 -0.48 7.21 5.64
N LYS A 65 -1.28 6.55 4.78
CA LYS A 65 -2.71 6.36 5.01
C LYS A 65 -2.98 5.51 6.27
N ILE A 66 -2.15 4.51 6.55
CA ILE A 66 -2.24 3.70 7.78
C ILE A 66 -2.02 4.58 9.01
N GLU A 67 -0.96 5.40 9.01
CA GLU A 67 -0.62 6.31 10.10
C GLU A 67 -1.69 7.40 10.31
N GLU A 68 -2.23 7.97 9.23
CA GLU A 68 -3.34 8.94 9.26
C GLU A 68 -4.61 8.39 9.94
N HIS A 69 -4.83 7.07 9.89
CA HIS A 69 -5.97 6.43 10.57
C HIS A 69 -5.70 6.12 12.05
N GLY A 70 -4.55 6.56 12.57
CA GLY A 70 -4.11 6.39 13.95
C GLY A 70 -3.61 4.98 14.24
N PHE A 71 -3.14 4.25 13.23
CA PHE A 71 -2.41 3.01 13.43
C PHE A 71 -0.92 3.28 13.48
N ARG A 72 -0.19 2.50 14.28
CA ARG A 72 1.26 2.54 14.32
C ARG A 72 1.83 1.45 13.43
N VAL A 73 2.64 1.80 12.44
CA VAL A 73 3.36 0.80 11.64
C VAL A 73 4.48 0.19 12.48
N VAL A 74 4.61 -1.13 12.43
CA VAL A 74 5.54 -1.88 13.30
C VAL A 74 6.60 -2.62 12.50
N GLN A 75 7.81 -2.60 13.02
CA GLN A 75 8.92 -3.46 12.61
C GLN A 75 8.60 -4.92 12.96
N VAL A 76 8.86 -5.86 12.05
CA VAL A 76 8.64 -7.28 12.29
C VAL A 76 9.97 -8.03 12.19
N GLY A 77 10.54 -8.37 13.35
CA GLY A 77 11.86 -8.99 13.43
C GLY A 77 12.93 -8.12 12.78
N GLU A 78 13.79 -8.74 11.97
CA GLU A 78 14.87 -8.05 11.25
C GLU A 78 14.39 -7.30 9.99
N LYS A 79 13.11 -7.42 9.62
CA LYS A 79 12.59 -6.79 8.40
C LYS A 79 12.30 -5.30 8.63
N ASP A 80 13.15 -4.42 8.07
CA ASP A 80 12.99 -2.96 8.14
C ASP A 80 11.70 -2.50 7.47
N VAL A 81 10.81 -1.89 8.25
CA VAL A 81 9.56 -1.26 7.82
C VAL A 81 9.71 -0.31 6.64
N ASN A 82 10.87 0.33 6.47
CA ASN A 82 11.15 1.22 5.35
C ASN A 82 11.57 0.47 4.08
N THR A 83 11.84 -0.83 4.19
CA THR A 83 12.23 -1.73 3.10
C THR A 83 11.15 -2.76 2.76
N ILE A 84 10.20 -3.06 3.65
CA ILE A 84 9.08 -3.95 3.33
C ILE A 84 8.06 -3.21 2.46
N GLN A 85 8.20 -3.35 1.14
CA GLN A 85 7.37 -2.66 0.15
C GLN A 85 6.05 -3.39 -0.14
N GLU A 86 6.02 -4.72 -0.01
CA GLU A 86 4.84 -5.52 -0.32
C GLU A 86 3.90 -5.68 0.89
N GLY A 87 4.46 -5.93 2.07
CA GLY A 87 3.71 -6.20 3.31
C GLY A 87 3.93 -5.13 4.37
N ILE A 88 2.87 -4.61 4.97
CA ILE A 88 2.97 -3.66 6.08
C ILE A 88 2.19 -4.20 7.28
N VAL A 89 2.85 -4.35 8.41
CA VAL A 89 2.20 -4.70 9.69
C VAL A 89 2.00 -3.44 10.52
N PHE A 90 0.83 -3.31 11.13
CA PHE A 90 0.45 -2.15 11.91
C PHE A 90 -0.43 -2.53 13.11
N GLN A 91 -0.33 -1.73 14.16
CA GLN A 91 -1.02 -1.90 15.43
C GLN A 91 -2.08 -0.81 15.61
N LYS A 92 -3.23 -1.17 16.17
CA LYS A 92 -4.29 -0.23 16.58
C LYS A 92 -3.95 0.49 17.88
#